data_AF-A6RFK2-F1
#
_entry.id   AF-A6RFK2-F1
#
_cell.length_a   1.000
_cell.length_b   1.000
_cell.length_c   1.000
_cell.angle_alpha   90.00
_cell.angle_beta   90.00
_cell.angle_gamma   90.00
#
_symmetry.space_group_name_H-M   'P 1'
#
loop_
_entity.id
_entity.type
_entity.pdbx_description
1 polymer ?
#
loop_
_entity_poly.entity_id
_entity_poly.type
_entity_poly.pdbx_seq_one_letter_code
_entity_poly.pdbx_strand_id
1 'polypeptide(L)'
;MACIWYGVQSWIGAGIVFLAWSVHRAGGLGPVVDQRHTLQGSKLAWAVIRGVMSSIANFATLIVNSLDFSRVARKPKDALYSQLFTIPISFAITSFIGIIVSSSSGVLYEKPVWNPLELLGRFLDGASKGERFGVFIISTAFALAQLGTNISANSISAGTDMAALFPRFLSIRRGGYICAAVGFAMCPWHLLSTSNNFTTYLSAYSVFLSSIAGPMICDYYLVRKGYIKVNELYSSRKHSPYYYTFGFSWHAYASYVSGILINIVGFIGAIDVAGLAIPATSKTWNEIDADVTNLSVAYNQGSYESIPASNIDEESQSRTPSSAAYDEPDSVAKGGKGHVDFLSFS
;
A
#
# COMPACT_ATOMS: atom_id res chain seq x y z
N MET A 1 5.82 -10.09 20.69
CA MET A 1 5.77 -8.88 21.54
C MET A 1 7.02 -8.04 21.38
N ALA A 2 8.21 -8.52 21.77
CA ALA A 2 9.47 -7.76 21.64
C ALA A 2 9.77 -7.28 20.21
N CYS A 3 9.73 -8.14 19.19
CA CYS A 3 9.96 -7.73 17.80
C CYS A 3 8.97 -6.68 17.27
N ILE A 4 7.74 -6.67 17.78
CA ILE A 4 6.71 -5.71 17.39
C ILE A 4 7.03 -4.34 17.99
N TRP A 5 7.39 -4.34 19.28
CA TRP A 5 7.83 -3.15 19.99
C TRP A 5 9.08 -2.53 19.36
N TYR A 6 10.09 -3.36 19.06
CA TYR A 6 11.31 -2.90 18.40
C TYR A 6 11.05 -2.41 16.97
N GLY A 7 10.19 -3.08 16.20
CA GLY A 7 9.82 -2.63 14.86
C GLY A 7 9.19 -1.23 14.84
N VAL A 8 8.25 -0.96 15.77
CA VAL A 8 7.60 0.35 15.88
C VAL A 8 8.59 1.43 16.32
N GLN A 9 9.45 1.14 17.31
CA GLN A 9 10.40 2.11 17.81
C GLN A 9 11.50 2.43 16.77
N SER A 10 11.98 1.42 16.05
CA SER A 10 12.90 1.60 14.92
C SER A 10 12.28 2.43 13.79
N TRP A 11 10.99 2.23 13.51
CA TRP A 11 10.28 2.98 12.47
C TRP A 11 10.17 4.47 12.81
N ILE A 12 9.75 4.81 14.04
CA ILE A 12 9.60 6.22 14.46
C ILE A 12 10.95 6.94 14.42
N GLY A 13 12.01 6.31 14.95
CA GLY A 13 13.35 6.89 14.94
C GLY A 13 13.87 7.12 13.53
N ALA A 14 13.77 6.11 12.66
CA ALA A 14 14.22 6.22 11.27
C ALA A 14 13.40 7.22 10.47
N GLY A 15 12.08 7.27 10.68
CA GLY A 15 11.18 8.21 10.02
C GLY A 15 11.49 9.67 10.39
N ILE A 16 11.78 9.96 11.67
CA ILE A 16 12.17 11.31 12.11
C ILE A 16 13.51 11.71 11.51
N VAL A 17 14.50 10.81 11.54
CA VAL A 17 15.83 11.07 10.93
C VAL A 17 15.68 11.31 9.43
N PHE A 18 14.86 10.50 8.75
CA PHE A 18 14.61 10.64 7.32
C PHE A 18 13.88 11.95 6.96
N LEU A 19 12.91 12.36 7.78
CA LEU A 19 12.25 13.67 7.65
C LEU A 19 13.26 14.81 7.81
N ALA A 20 14.03 14.81 8.89
CA ALA A 20 14.99 15.88 9.16
C ALA A 20 16.01 16.01 8.02
N TRP A 21 16.49 14.87 7.50
CA TRP A 21 17.44 14.86 6.39
C TRP A 21 16.82 15.34 5.07
N SER A 22 15.59 14.91 4.77
CA SER A 22 14.87 15.33 3.55
C SER A 22 14.56 16.82 3.55
N VAL A 23 14.12 17.36 4.70
CA VAL A 23 13.86 18.80 4.88
C VAL A 23 15.15 19.61 4.76
N HIS A 24 16.25 19.12 5.34
CA HIS A 24 17.54 19.79 5.22
C HIS A 24 18.02 19.86 3.77
N ARG A 25 17.91 18.77 3.01
CA ARG A 25 18.28 18.74 1.58
C ARG A 25 17.36 19.59 0.70
N ALA A 26 16.09 19.75 1.06
CA ALA A 26 15.16 20.61 0.33
C ALA A 26 15.33 22.12 0.64
N GLY A 27 16.28 22.51 1.49
CA GLY A 27 16.51 23.91 1.85
C GLY A 27 15.54 24.45 2.91
N GLY A 28 14.84 23.56 3.64
CA GLY A 28 13.91 23.91 4.71
C GLY A 28 12.44 23.58 4.40
N LEU A 29 11.54 23.91 5.34
CA LEU A 29 10.10 23.61 5.24
C LEU A 29 9.31 24.58 4.35
N GLY A 30 9.85 25.78 4.06
CA GLY A 30 9.12 26.88 3.43
C GLY A 30 8.40 26.50 2.13
N PRO A 31 9.11 25.96 1.12
CA PRO A 31 8.49 25.63 -0.18
C PRO A 31 7.43 24.52 -0.11
N VAL A 32 7.53 23.64 0.88
CA VAL A 32 6.63 22.49 1.09
C VAL A 32 5.32 22.93 1.75
N VAL A 33 5.40 23.84 2.73
CA VAL A 33 4.25 24.32 3.51
C VAL A 33 3.45 25.38 2.74
N ASP A 34 4.11 26.16 1.87
CA ASP A 34 3.48 27.24 1.10
C ASP A 34 2.72 26.75 -0.16
N GLN A 35 2.75 25.45 -0.46
CA GLN A 35 2.01 24.89 -1.59
C GLN A 35 0.50 25.02 -1.40
N ARG A 36 -0.16 25.71 -2.33
CA ARG A 36 -1.63 25.87 -2.33
C ARG A 36 -2.33 24.64 -2.91
N HIS A 37 -3.48 24.32 -2.33
CA HIS A 37 -4.37 23.29 -2.86
C HIS A 37 -4.91 23.71 -4.22
N THR A 38 -4.89 22.79 -5.19
CA THR A 38 -5.35 23.01 -6.56
C THR A 38 -6.84 22.67 -6.75
N LEU A 39 -7.41 21.88 -5.84
CA LEU A 39 -8.81 21.43 -5.90
C LEU A 39 -9.74 22.36 -5.11
N GLN A 40 -10.89 22.70 -5.69
CA GLN A 40 -11.92 23.54 -5.05
C GLN A 40 -13.32 22.94 -5.20
N GLY A 41 -14.25 23.38 -4.34
CA GLY A 41 -15.68 23.03 -4.43
C GLY A 41 -15.98 21.55 -4.18
N SER A 42 -16.93 20.99 -4.95
CA SER A 42 -17.38 19.59 -4.83
C SER A 42 -16.26 18.57 -5.10
N LYS A 43 -15.30 18.91 -5.98
CA LYS A 43 -14.17 18.03 -6.30
C LYS A 43 -13.25 17.82 -5.09
N LEU A 44 -13.01 18.87 -4.31
CA LEU A 44 -12.27 18.77 -3.05
C LEU A 44 -13.01 17.90 -2.03
N ALA A 45 -14.32 18.09 -1.87
CA ALA A 45 -15.14 17.31 -0.95
C ALA A 45 -15.10 15.80 -1.28
N TRP A 46 -15.26 15.46 -2.56
CA TRP A 46 -15.15 14.06 -3.00
C TRP A 46 -13.74 13.49 -2.87
N ALA A 47 -12.70 14.30 -3.10
CA ALA A 47 -11.32 13.87 -2.86
C ALA A 47 -11.06 13.56 -1.38
N VAL A 48 -11.59 14.37 -0.45
CA VAL A 48 -11.50 14.12 1.00
C VAL A 48 -12.22 12.82 1.37
N ILE A 49 -13.45 12.61 0.89
CA ILE A 49 -14.21 11.37 1.14
C ILE A 49 -13.43 10.16 0.63
N ARG A 50 -12.86 10.23 -0.58
CA ARG A 50 -12.03 9.16 -1.15
C ARG A 50 -10.79 8.89 -0.32
N GLY A 51 -10.10 9.92 0.17
CA GLY A 51 -8.93 9.77 1.04
C GLY A 51 -9.25 9.06 2.36
N VAL A 52 -10.39 9.42 2.97
CA VAL A 52 -10.89 8.75 4.18
C VAL A 52 -11.23 7.28 3.90
N MET A 53 -11.99 7.02 2.84
CA MET A 53 -12.35 5.64 2.46
C MET A 53 -11.13 4.79 2.13
N SER A 54 -10.13 5.34 1.44
CA SER A 54 -8.88 4.64 1.13
C SER A 54 -8.10 4.30 2.40
N SER A 55 -8.13 5.16 3.41
CA SER A 55 -7.48 4.93 4.69
C SER A 55 -8.19 3.82 5.48
N ILE A 56 -9.53 3.82 5.51
CA ILE A 56 -10.32 2.76 6.16
C ILE A 56 -10.12 1.42 5.45
N ALA A 57 -10.12 1.41 4.12
CA ALA A 57 -9.89 0.22 3.29
C ALA A 57 -8.55 -0.46 3.62
N ASN A 58 -7.48 0.34 3.80
CA ASN A 58 -6.17 -0.18 4.18
C ASN A 58 -6.17 -0.90 5.54
N PHE A 59 -7.08 -0.52 6.45
CA PHE A 59 -7.22 -1.14 7.76
C PHE A 59 -8.28 -2.25 7.81
N ALA A 60 -9.02 -2.51 6.73
CA ALA A 60 -10.13 -3.48 6.74
C ALA A 60 -9.70 -4.86 7.26
N THR A 61 -8.54 -5.37 6.83
CA THR A 61 -7.96 -6.63 7.33
C THR A 61 -7.70 -6.61 8.83
N LEU A 62 -7.09 -5.52 9.31
CA LEU A 62 -6.73 -5.40 10.73
C LEU A 62 -7.97 -5.24 11.61
N ILE A 63 -9.03 -4.61 11.10
CA ILE A 63 -10.30 -4.47 11.80
C ILE A 63 -10.93 -5.84 12.03
N VAL A 64 -11.06 -6.66 10.97
CA VAL A 64 -11.68 -8.00 11.09
C VAL A 64 -10.84 -8.96 11.93
N ASN A 65 -9.51 -8.84 11.88
CA ASN A 65 -8.58 -9.68 12.64
C ASN A 65 -8.23 -9.11 14.03
N SER A 66 -8.80 -7.97 14.42
CA SER A 66 -8.52 -7.31 15.71
C SER A 66 -8.83 -8.21 16.92
N LEU A 67 -9.74 -9.19 16.73
CA LEU A 67 -10.13 -10.20 17.72
C LEU A 67 -8.95 -11.10 18.15
N ASP A 68 -7.98 -11.34 17.27
CA ASP A 68 -6.79 -12.15 17.58
C ASP A 68 -5.91 -11.54 18.67
N PHE A 69 -5.93 -10.21 18.76
CA PHE A 69 -5.21 -9.43 19.77
C PHE A 69 -6.09 -9.08 20.96
N SER A 70 -7.37 -8.76 20.75
CA SER A 70 -8.24 -8.38 21.85
C SER A 70 -8.53 -9.55 22.80
N ARG A 71 -8.48 -10.80 22.32
CA ARG A 71 -8.63 -12.00 23.18
C ARG A 71 -7.55 -12.15 24.26
N VAL A 72 -6.37 -11.53 24.07
CA VAL A 72 -5.29 -11.55 25.08
C VAL A 72 -5.35 -10.36 26.04
N ALA A 73 -6.30 -9.44 25.84
CA ALA A 73 -6.51 -8.31 26.74
C ALA A 73 -7.12 -8.80 28.08
N ARG A 74 -6.65 -8.23 29.19
CA ARG A 74 -7.17 -8.57 30.52
C ARG A 74 -8.56 -7.98 30.75
N LYS A 75 -8.82 -6.81 30.17
CA LYS A 75 -10.12 -6.12 30.24
C LYS A 75 -10.51 -5.62 28.84
N PRO A 76 -11.82 -5.63 28.49
CA PRO A 76 -12.28 -5.11 27.20
C PRO A 76 -11.88 -3.65 26.94
N LYS A 77 -11.82 -2.84 28.00
CA LYS A 77 -11.39 -1.43 27.93
C LYS A 77 -9.94 -1.26 27.50
N ASP A 78 -9.07 -2.23 27.82
CA ASP A 78 -7.64 -2.15 27.50
C ASP A 78 -7.43 -2.25 25.97
N ALA A 79 -8.23 -3.07 25.29
CA ALA A 79 -8.22 -3.18 23.83
C ALA A 79 -8.79 -1.92 23.16
N LEU A 80 -9.87 -1.35 23.70
CA LEU A 80 -10.51 -0.16 23.14
C LEU A 80 -9.60 1.08 23.20
N TYR A 81 -9.08 1.41 24.39
CA TYR A 81 -8.28 2.62 24.55
C TYR A 81 -6.95 2.56 23.81
N SER A 82 -6.29 1.39 23.81
CA SER A 82 -5.05 1.24 23.05
C SER A 82 -5.27 1.47 21.55
N GLN A 83 -6.31 0.90 20.96
CA GLN A 83 -6.61 1.11 19.54
C GLN A 83 -7.06 2.55 19.25
N LEU A 84 -7.93 3.12 20.09
CA LEU A 84 -8.49 4.46 19.90
C LEU A 84 -7.43 5.56 19.89
N PHE A 85 -6.38 5.44 20.71
CA PHE A 85 -5.31 6.45 20.76
C PHE A 85 -4.14 6.07 19.86
N THR A 86 -3.67 4.82 19.90
CA THR A 86 -2.46 4.44 19.19
C THR A 86 -2.65 4.51 17.67
N ILE A 87 -3.79 4.08 17.12
CA ILE A 87 -3.99 4.07 15.66
C ILE A 87 -4.02 5.50 15.11
N PRO A 88 -4.88 6.43 15.58
CA PRO A 88 -4.94 7.77 15.01
C PRO A 88 -3.65 8.56 15.23
N ILE A 89 -3.03 8.47 16.42
CA ILE A 89 -1.79 9.21 16.72
C ILE A 89 -0.64 8.69 15.85
N SER A 90 -0.45 7.37 15.77
CA SER A 90 0.64 6.80 14.97
C SER A 90 0.45 7.09 13.50
N PHE A 91 -0.80 7.03 13.00
CA PHE A 91 -1.10 7.32 11.60
C PHE A 91 -0.95 8.81 11.27
N ALA A 92 -1.34 9.71 12.18
CA ALA A 92 -1.14 11.15 12.02
C ALA A 92 0.36 11.49 11.91
N ILE A 93 1.18 10.95 12.82
CA ILE A 93 2.65 11.14 12.79
C ILE A 93 3.22 10.56 11.50
N THR A 94 2.78 9.36 11.11
CA THR A 94 3.30 8.67 9.93
C THR A 94 2.95 9.38 8.63
N SER A 95 1.68 9.78 8.51
CA SER A 95 1.20 10.51 7.34
C SER A 95 1.88 11.87 7.25
N PHE A 96 2.06 12.57 8.38
CA PHE A 96 2.81 13.82 8.41
C PHE A 96 4.24 13.64 7.91
N ILE A 97 4.96 12.63 8.40
CA ILE A 97 6.33 12.33 7.93
C ILE A 97 6.35 12.06 6.43
N GLY A 98 5.46 11.18 5.95
CA GLY A 98 5.39 10.80 4.53
C GLY A 98 5.05 11.97 3.61
N ILE A 99 4.09 12.83 3.99
CA ILE A 99 3.69 13.99 3.21
C ILE A 99 4.84 14.99 3.09
N ILE A 100 5.51 15.32 4.20
CA ILE A 100 6.60 16.29 4.20
C ILE A 100 7.80 15.76 3.41
N VAL A 101 8.17 14.49 3.58
CA VAL A 101 9.26 13.87 2.83
C VAL A 101 8.96 13.82 1.34
N SER A 102 7.75 13.40 0.96
CA SER A 102 7.33 13.34 -0.44
C SER A 102 7.30 14.73 -1.08
N SER A 103 6.75 15.73 -0.39
CA SER A 103 6.76 17.11 -0.89
C SER A 103 8.19 17.68 -0.98
N SER A 104 9.06 17.40 0.00
CA SER A 104 10.47 17.79 -0.04
C SER A 104 11.20 17.20 -1.25
N SER A 105 10.88 15.96 -1.63
CA SER A 105 11.46 15.34 -2.82
C SER A 105 11.02 16.02 -4.13
N GLY A 106 9.82 16.60 -4.16
CA GLY A 106 9.36 17.41 -5.30
C GLY A 106 10.18 18.68 -5.51
N VAL A 107 10.67 19.29 -4.42
CA VAL A 107 11.59 20.44 -4.49
C VAL A 107 12.97 20.01 -5.01
N LEU A 108 13.43 18.83 -4.61
CA LEU A 108 14.79 18.34 -4.93
C LEU A 108 14.90 17.71 -6.33
N TYR A 109 13.83 17.06 -6.82
CA TYR A 109 13.84 16.25 -8.04
C TYR A 109 12.71 16.60 -9.03
N GLU A 110 12.04 17.75 -8.85
CA GLU A 110 10.90 18.26 -9.65
C GLU A 110 9.65 17.38 -9.69
N LYS A 111 9.73 16.13 -9.20
CA LYS A 111 8.62 15.19 -9.11
C LYS A 111 8.53 14.61 -7.69
N PRO A 112 7.35 14.63 -7.05
CA PRO A 112 7.17 14.04 -5.73
C PRO A 112 7.32 12.52 -5.80
N VAL A 113 8.28 11.99 -5.04
CA VAL A 113 8.53 10.56 -4.88
C VAL A 113 7.81 10.06 -3.64
N TRP A 114 6.78 9.23 -3.85
CA TRP A 114 5.97 8.67 -2.77
C TRP A 114 6.61 7.43 -2.12
N ASN A 115 7.49 6.73 -2.85
CA ASN A 115 8.17 5.54 -2.35
C ASN A 115 9.43 5.93 -1.57
N PRO A 116 9.47 5.72 -0.24
CA PRO A 116 10.62 6.12 0.58
C PRO A 116 11.90 5.36 0.22
N LEU A 117 11.81 4.12 -0.27
CA LEU A 117 12.98 3.35 -0.70
C LEU A 117 13.55 3.91 -2.01
N GLU A 118 12.68 4.35 -2.93
CA GLU A 118 13.13 5.00 -4.17
C GLU A 118 13.83 6.33 -3.85
N LEU A 119 13.26 7.13 -2.94
CA LEU A 119 13.86 8.40 -2.53
C LEU A 119 15.24 8.20 -1.84
N LEU A 120 15.36 7.19 -0.97
CA LEU A 120 16.65 6.81 -0.39
C LEU A 120 17.63 6.30 -1.46
N GLY A 121 17.15 5.63 -2.50
CA GLY A 121 17.93 5.24 -3.67
C GLY A 121 18.52 6.47 -4.38
N ARG A 122 17.70 7.49 -4.64
CA ARG A 122 18.16 8.76 -5.24
C ARG A 122 19.12 9.53 -4.33
N PHE A 123 19.06 9.33 -3.01
CA PHE A 123 20.03 9.93 -2.09
C PHE A 123 21.43 9.33 -2.24
N LEU A 124 21.58 8.16 -2.88
CA LEU A 124 22.88 7.53 -3.17
C LEU A 124 23.59 8.17 -4.38
N ASP A 125 22.87 8.88 -5.24
CA ASP A 125 23.44 9.55 -6.41
C ASP A 125 24.34 10.69 -5.94
N GLY A 126 25.65 10.57 -6.20
CA GLY A 126 26.66 11.53 -5.74
C GLY A 126 26.97 11.48 -4.24
N ALA A 127 26.52 10.44 -3.52
CA ALA A 127 26.61 10.39 -2.06
C ALA A 127 28.04 10.18 -1.51
N SER A 128 28.36 10.96 -0.48
CA SER A 128 29.52 10.78 0.40
C SER A 128 29.50 9.43 1.13
N LYS A 129 30.68 8.97 1.59
CA LYS A 129 30.79 7.76 2.44
C LYS A 129 29.88 7.82 3.68
N GLY A 130 29.73 9.00 4.28
CA GLY A 130 28.86 9.21 5.44
C GLY A 130 27.37 9.11 5.09
N GLU A 131 26.97 9.62 3.93
CA GLU A 131 25.58 9.58 3.46
C GLU A 131 25.17 8.16 3.06
N ARG A 132 26.07 7.39 2.43
CA ARG A 132 25.85 5.97 2.14
C ARG A 132 25.62 5.15 3.42
N PHE A 133 26.38 5.45 4.48
CA PHE A 133 26.17 4.84 5.79
C PHE A 133 24.81 5.25 6.40
N GLY A 134 24.44 6.52 6.29
CA GLY A 134 23.12 7.02 6.71
C GLY A 134 21.96 6.30 5.99
N VAL A 135 22.04 6.17 4.67
CA VAL A 135 21.06 5.41 3.87
C VAL A 135 20.99 3.96 4.32
N PHE A 136 22.12 3.31 4.58
CA PHE A 136 22.14 1.93 5.08
C PHE A 136 21.42 1.78 6.43
N ILE A 137 21.66 2.68 7.39
CA ILE A 137 21.01 2.64 8.70
C ILE A 137 19.50 2.86 8.58
N ILE A 138 19.06 3.85 7.82
CA ILE A 138 17.63 4.14 7.63
C ILE A 138 16.94 2.98 6.91
N SER A 139 17.54 2.46 5.84
CA SER A 139 16.98 1.34 5.07
C SER A 139 16.90 0.07 5.90
N THR A 140 17.90 -0.20 6.73
CA THR A 140 17.89 -1.35 7.66
C THR A 140 16.79 -1.19 8.71
N ALA A 141 16.59 0.01 9.25
CA ALA A 141 15.51 0.28 10.19
C ALA A 141 14.12 0.10 9.56
N PHE A 142 13.93 0.55 8.32
CA PHE A 142 12.69 0.29 7.57
C PHE A 142 12.49 -1.20 7.27
N ALA A 143 13.54 -1.94 6.93
CA ALA A 143 13.47 -3.39 6.74
C ALA A 143 13.03 -4.10 8.04
N LEU A 144 13.62 -3.74 9.18
CA LEU A 144 13.25 -4.29 10.49
C LEU A 144 11.81 -3.93 10.88
N ALA A 145 11.38 -2.69 10.62
CA ALA A 145 10.02 -2.25 10.83
C ALA A 145 9.03 -3.07 9.99
N GLN A 146 9.34 -3.28 8.71
CA GLN A 146 8.49 -4.06 7.80
C GLN A 146 8.37 -5.52 8.24
N LEU A 147 9.48 -6.13 8.68
CA LEU A 147 9.47 -7.47 9.25
C LEU A 147 8.59 -7.54 10.52
N GLY A 148 8.73 -6.56 11.41
CA GLY A 148 7.94 -6.48 12.63
C GLY A 148 6.43 -6.38 12.36
N THR A 149 6.05 -5.52 11.42
CA THR A 149 4.65 -5.35 10.99
C THR A 149 4.10 -6.61 10.32
N ASN A 150 4.88 -7.28 9.46
CA ASN A 150 4.40 -8.49 8.78
C ASN A 150 4.16 -9.64 9.76
N ILE A 151 5.05 -9.81 10.75
CA ILE A 151 4.89 -10.81 11.79
C ILE A 151 3.66 -10.48 12.65
N SER A 152 3.49 -9.22 13.07
CA SER A 152 2.37 -8.83 13.92
C SER A 152 1.04 -8.93 13.19
N ALA A 153 0.89 -8.20 12.09
CA ALA A 153 -0.37 -8.02 11.40
C ALA A 153 -0.83 -9.27 10.66
N ASN A 154 0.09 -9.98 10.00
CA ASN A 154 -0.26 -11.02 9.05
C ASN A 154 0.03 -12.42 9.59
N SER A 155 1.24 -12.67 10.11
CA SER A 155 1.63 -14.04 10.53
C SER A 155 0.86 -14.55 11.75
N ILE A 156 0.57 -13.69 12.74
CA ILE A 156 -0.18 -14.09 13.94
C ILE A 156 -1.63 -14.42 13.60
N SER A 157 -2.25 -13.62 12.74
CA SER A 157 -3.66 -13.83 12.34
C SER A 157 -3.80 -15.08 11.49
N ALA A 158 -3.01 -15.20 10.42
CA ALA A 158 -2.97 -16.42 9.59
C ALA A 158 -2.64 -17.67 10.41
N GLY A 159 -1.72 -17.57 11.38
CA GLY A 159 -1.39 -18.65 12.29
C GLY A 159 -2.54 -19.04 13.20
N THR A 160 -3.35 -18.07 13.66
CA THR A 160 -4.54 -18.32 14.48
C THR A 160 -5.64 -19.00 13.68
N ASP A 161 -5.91 -18.52 12.47
CA ASP A 161 -6.90 -19.14 11.57
C ASP A 161 -6.55 -20.58 11.23
N MET A 162 -5.29 -20.84 10.87
CA MET A 162 -4.81 -22.19 10.56
C MET A 162 -4.87 -23.14 11.77
N ALA A 163 -4.56 -22.63 12.97
CA ALA A 163 -4.66 -23.40 14.20
C ALA A 163 -6.14 -23.70 14.56
N ALA A 164 -7.07 -22.81 14.20
CA ALA A 164 -8.50 -23.04 14.37
C ALA A 164 -9.04 -24.07 13.35
N LEU A 165 -8.54 -24.04 12.12
CA LEU A 165 -8.99 -24.92 11.03
C LEU A 165 -8.47 -26.37 11.19
N PHE A 166 -7.18 -26.52 11.52
CA PHE A 166 -6.54 -27.84 11.68
C PHE A 166 -5.79 -27.96 13.01
N PRO A 167 -6.50 -27.91 14.16
CA PRO A 167 -5.88 -27.81 15.49
C PRO A 167 -4.97 -28.99 15.85
N ARG A 168 -5.17 -30.16 15.23
CA ARG A 168 -4.35 -31.35 15.47
C ARG A 168 -2.96 -31.28 14.80
N PHE A 169 -2.84 -30.53 13.71
CA PHE A 169 -1.64 -30.52 12.87
C PHE A 169 -0.90 -29.18 12.90
N LEU A 170 -1.65 -28.09 13.01
CA LEU A 170 -1.14 -26.72 12.91
C LEU A 170 -1.18 -26.04 14.27
N SER A 171 -0.04 -25.47 14.65
CA SER A 171 0.06 -24.50 15.74
C SER A 171 0.22 -23.11 15.15
N ILE A 172 -0.02 -22.06 15.94
CA ILE A 172 0.13 -20.66 15.50
C ILE A 172 1.50 -20.40 14.85
N ARG A 173 2.57 -20.99 15.41
CA ARG A 173 3.93 -20.86 14.86
C ARG A 173 4.07 -21.56 13.49
N ARG A 174 3.54 -22.78 13.37
CA ARG A 174 3.58 -23.55 12.11
C ARG A 174 2.75 -22.85 11.02
N GLY A 175 1.57 -22.34 11.38
CA GLY A 175 0.76 -21.53 10.48
C GLY A 175 1.49 -20.27 10.01
N GLY A 176 2.19 -19.57 10.91
CA GLY A 176 3.03 -18.43 10.52
C GLY A 176 4.09 -18.77 9.44
N TYR A 177 4.74 -19.93 9.52
CA TYR A 177 5.69 -20.37 8.49
C TYR A 177 5.01 -20.70 7.16
N ILE A 178 3.83 -21.33 7.19
CA ILE A 178 3.04 -21.59 5.98
C ILE A 178 2.61 -20.27 5.33
N CYS A 179 2.15 -19.31 6.13
CA CYS A 179 1.80 -17.96 5.66
C CYS A 179 2.99 -17.27 4.97
N ALA A 180 4.19 -17.36 5.54
CA ALA A 180 5.39 -16.81 4.93
C ALA A 180 5.72 -17.51 3.59
N ALA A 181 5.69 -18.85 3.56
CA ALA A 181 5.99 -19.62 2.36
C ALA A 181 5.01 -19.30 1.21
N VAL A 182 3.70 -19.29 1.50
CA VAL A 182 2.67 -18.94 0.51
C VAL A 182 2.81 -17.48 0.08
N GLY A 183 3.06 -16.56 1.01
CA GLY A 183 3.27 -15.15 0.70
C GLY A 183 4.45 -14.91 -0.24
N PHE A 184 5.57 -15.64 -0.07
CA PHE A 184 6.69 -15.59 -1.01
C PHE A 184 6.37 -16.25 -2.36
N ALA A 185 5.66 -17.38 -2.36
CA ALA A 185 5.29 -18.09 -3.57
C ALA A 185 4.31 -17.31 -4.47
N MET A 186 3.51 -16.41 -3.89
CA MET A 186 2.63 -15.50 -4.64
C MET A 186 3.40 -14.40 -5.40
N CYS A 187 4.70 -14.21 -5.13
CA CYS A 187 5.54 -13.21 -5.75
C CYS A 187 4.91 -11.80 -5.79
N PRO A 188 4.61 -11.21 -4.60
CA PRO A 188 3.78 -10.00 -4.49
C PRO A 188 4.39 -8.77 -5.16
N TRP A 189 5.69 -8.76 -5.46
CA TRP A 189 6.33 -7.68 -6.21
C TRP A 189 5.78 -7.51 -7.63
N HIS A 190 5.18 -8.54 -8.23
CA HIS A 190 4.46 -8.39 -9.50
C HIS A 190 3.17 -7.58 -9.34
N LEU A 191 2.49 -7.64 -8.19
CA LEU A 191 1.30 -6.83 -7.92
C LEU A 191 1.63 -5.34 -7.77
N LEU A 192 2.84 -5.03 -7.31
CA LEU A 192 3.33 -3.65 -7.11
C LEU A 192 3.95 -3.05 -8.38
N SER A 193 4.03 -3.80 -9.48
CA SER A 193 4.64 -3.34 -10.73
C SER A 193 3.88 -2.19 -11.41
N THR A 194 2.60 -1.98 -11.05
CA THR A 194 1.79 -0.86 -11.57
C THR A 194 0.88 -0.31 -10.48
N SER A 195 0.92 1.01 -10.25
CA SER A 195 0.16 1.69 -9.19
C SER A 195 -1.36 1.50 -9.28
N ASN A 196 -1.92 1.40 -10.50
CA ASN A 196 -3.35 1.14 -10.71
C ASN A 196 -3.78 -0.23 -10.17
N ASN A 197 -2.95 -1.26 -10.33
CA ASN A 197 -3.28 -2.61 -9.88
C ASN A 197 -3.36 -2.69 -8.35
N PHE A 198 -2.56 -1.91 -7.63
CA PHE A 198 -2.52 -1.94 -6.17
C PHE A 198 -3.77 -1.32 -5.53
N THR A 199 -4.20 -0.14 -5.98
CA THR A 199 -5.40 0.51 -5.45
C THR A 199 -6.66 -0.30 -5.78
N THR A 200 -6.77 -0.78 -7.02
CA THR A 200 -7.89 -1.64 -7.44
C THR A 200 -7.94 -2.92 -6.61
N TYR A 201 -6.79 -3.53 -6.30
CA TYR A 201 -6.72 -4.69 -5.42
C TYR A 201 -7.18 -4.39 -3.99
N LEU A 202 -6.75 -3.28 -3.39
CA LEU A 202 -7.19 -2.87 -2.04
C LEU A 202 -8.70 -2.60 -2.00
N SER A 203 -9.25 -1.97 -3.05
CA SER A 203 -10.69 -1.74 -3.20
C SER A 203 -11.45 -3.06 -3.34
N ALA A 204 -10.97 -3.98 -4.19
CA ALA A 204 -11.53 -5.33 -4.33
C ALA A 204 -11.60 -6.03 -2.97
N TYR A 205 -10.47 -6.07 -2.28
CA TYR A 205 -10.30 -6.76 -1.03
C TYR A 205 -11.28 -6.23 0.05
N SER A 206 -11.44 -4.91 0.13
CA SER A 206 -12.35 -4.26 1.07
C SER A 206 -13.82 -4.62 0.84
N VAL A 207 -14.23 -4.82 -0.42
CA VAL A 207 -15.60 -5.23 -0.78
C VAL A 207 -15.93 -6.62 -0.23
N PHE A 208 -15.00 -7.58 -0.37
CA PHE A 208 -15.20 -8.93 0.15
C PHE A 208 -15.16 -8.95 1.68
N LEU A 209 -14.19 -8.28 2.30
CA LEU A 209 -14.04 -8.30 3.76
C LEU A 209 -15.19 -7.61 4.49
N SER A 210 -15.65 -6.46 3.99
CA SER A 210 -16.80 -5.76 4.57
C SER A 210 -18.06 -6.62 4.56
N SER A 211 -18.24 -7.42 3.50
CA SER A 211 -19.37 -8.34 3.37
C SER A 211 -19.28 -9.54 4.32
N ILE A 212 -18.10 -9.86 4.87
CA ILE A 212 -17.94 -10.84 5.96
C ILE A 212 -18.22 -10.16 7.31
N ALA A 213 -17.62 -8.98 7.53
CA ALA A 213 -17.72 -8.26 8.79
C ALA A 213 -19.17 -7.87 9.13
N GLY A 214 -19.96 -7.42 8.16
CA GLY A 214 -21.34 -7.01 8.35
C GLY A 214 -22.23 -8.11 8.96
N PRO A 215 -22.38 -9.27 8.31
CA PRO A 215 -23.13 -10.40 8.85
C PRO A 215 -22.64 -10.87 10.22
N MET A 216 -21.32 -10.88 10.48
CA MET A 216 -20.77 -11.23 11.79
C MET A 216 -21.24 -10.27 12.89
N ILE A 217 -21.19 -8.96 12.64
CA ILE A 217 -21.65 -7.93 13.58
C ILE A 217 -23.17 -8.06 13.81
N CYS A 218 -23.95 -8.23 12.73
CA CYS A 218 -25.40 -8.38 12.82
C CYS A 218 -25.81 -9.65 13.58
N ASP A 219 -25.15 -10.78 13.33
CA ASP A 219 -25.41 -12.03 14.05
C ASP A 219 -25.13 -11.88 15.55
N TYR A 220 -24.02 -11.23 15.92
CA TYR A 220 -23.67 -11.03 17.32
C TYR A 220 -24.60 -10.05 18.04
N TYR A 221 -24.79 -8.83 17.51
CA TYR A 221 -25.50 -7.76 18.22
C TYR A 221 -27.02 -7.79 18.01
N LEU A 222 -27.50 -8.09 16.81
CA LEU A 222 -28.93 -8.01 16.49
C LEU A 222 -29.65 -9.34 16.71
N VAL A 223 -29.08 -10.44 16.19
CA VAL A 223 -29.72 -11.77 16.24
C VAL A 223 -29.51 -12.40 17.62
N ARG A 224 -28.25 -12.53 18.05
CA ARG A 224 -27.88 -13.21 19.31
C ARG A 224 -27.87 -12.28 20.52
N LYS A 225 -27.96 -10.96 20.31
CA LYS A 225 -27.98 -9.93 21.37
C LYS A 225 -26.81 -10.09 22.37
N GLY A 226 -25.63 -10.44 21.86
CA GLY A 226 -24.42 -10.65 22.66
C GLY A 226 -24.31 -12.02 23.32
N TYR A 227 -25.26 -12.94 23.14
CA TYR A 227 -25.21 -14.27 23.75
C TYR A 227 -24.48 -15.28 22.85
N ILE A 228 -23.30 -15.73 23.30
CA ILE A 228 -22.53 -16.82 22.68
C ILE A 228 -22.20 -17.89 23.71
N LYS A 229 -22.47 -19.16 23.39
CA LYS A 229 -22.12 -20.31 24.22
C LYS A 229 -20.78 -20.89 23.77
N VAL A 230 -19.69 -20.42 24.38
CA VAL A 230 -18.30 -20.76 24.00
C VAL A 230 -18.05 -22.26 23.91
N ASN A 231 -18.56 -23.06 24.84
CA ASN A 231 -18.35 -24.51 24.84
C ASN A 231 -18.91 -25.21 23.59
N GLU A 232 -20.00 -24.67 23.01
CA GLU A 232 -20.61 -25.26 21.81
C GLU A 232 -19.89 -24.83 20.53
N LEU A 233 -19.13 -23.72 20.53
CA LEU A 233 -18.31 -23.29 19.39
C LEU A 233 -17.18 -24.28 19.08
N TYR A 234 -16.70 -25.00 20.10
CA TYR A 234 -15.66 -26.02 19.97
C TYR A 234 -16.23 -27.45 19.88
N SER A 235 -17.54 -27.60 19.63
CA SER A 235 -18.24 -28.87 19.60
C SER A 235 -18.77 -29.18 18.21
N SER A 236 -18.33 -30.30 17.62
CA SER A 236 -18.79 -30.79 16.31
C SER A 236 -20.04 -31.69 16.41
N ARG A 237 -20.77 -31.62 17.52
CA ARG A 237 -21.97 -32.45 17.75
C ARG A 237 -23.11 -31.96 16.87
N LYS A 238 -23.85 -32.89 16.26
CA LYS A 238 -25.00 -32.57 15.40
C LYS A 238 -26.10 -31.74 16.07
N HIS A 239 -26.19 -31.80 17.40
CA HIS A 239 -27.17 -31.05 18.19
C HIS A 239 -26.61 -29.72 18.75
N SER A 240 -25.36 -29.36 18.41
CA SER A 240 -24.82 -28.05 18.77
C SER A 240 -25.59 -26.95 18.04
N PRO A 241 -25.92 -25.83 18.70
CA PRO A 241 -26.61 -24.70 18.08
C PRO A 241 -25.84 -24.08 16.90
N TYR A 242 -24.55 -24.40 16.75
CA TYR A 242 -23.68 -23.89 15.70
C TYR A 242 -23.37 -24.91 14.59
N TYR A 243 -23.92 -26.14 14.67
CA TYR A 243 -23.62 -27.19 13.69
C TYR A 243 -24.37 -27.03 12.36
N TYR A 244 -25.59 -26.48 12.39
CA TYR A 244 -26.44 -26.27 11.21
C TYR A 244 -26.51 -27.51 10.29
N THR A 245 -26.42 -27.33 8.96
CA THR A 245 -26.51 -28.39 7.96
C THR A 245 -25.10 -28.83 7.57
N PHE A 246 -24.66 -29.99 8.09
CA PHE A 246 -23.30 -30.54 7.87
C PHE A 246 -22.15 -29.61 8.28
N GLY A 247 -22.35 -28.70 9.25
CA GLY A 247 -21.36 -27.69 9.64
C GLY A 247 -21.50 -26.35 8.92
N PHE A 248 -22.42 -26.24 7.96
CA PHE A 248 -22.63 -25.03 7.16
C PHE A 248 -23.95 -24.33 7.48
N SER A 249 -23.88 -23.01 7.66
CA SER A 249 -25.05 -22.16 7.82
C SER A 249 -25.42 -21.48 6.50
N TRP A 250 -26.48 -21.94 5.85
CA TRP A 250 -26.99 -21.31 4.62
C TRP A 250 -27.39 -19.84 4.83
N HIS A 251 -27.90 -19.50 6.02
CA HIS A 251 -28.23 -18.11 6.37
C HIS A 251 -26.98 -17.21 6.37
N ALA A 252 -25.84 -17.72 6.85
CA ALA A 252 -24.58 -16.97 6.86
C ALA A 252 -24.05 -16.75 5.43
N TYR A 253 -24.08 -17.78 4.58
CA TYR A 253 -23.67 -17.62 3.18
C TYR A 253 -24.62 -16.72 2.40
N ALA A 254 -25.93 -16.84 2.60
CA ALA A 254 -26.92 -15.98 1.94
C ALA A 254 -26.72 -14.51 2.33
N SER A 255 -26.46 -14.21 3.61
CA SER A 255 -26.21 -12.84 4.07
C SER A 255 -24.86 -12.30 3.55
N TYR A 256 -23.81 -13.13 3.50
CA TYR A 256 -22.54 -12.78 2.85
C TYR A 256 -22.72 -12.44 1.36
N VAL A 257 -23.38 -13.32 0.59
CA VAL A 257 -23.62 -13.13 -0.85
C VAL A 257 -24.49 -11.88 -1.08
N SER A 258 -25.52 -11.67 -0.26
CA SER A 258 -26.37 -10.48 -0.36
C SER A 258 -25.60 -9.18 -0.14
N GLY A 259 -24.63 -9.18 0.79
CA GLY A 259 -23.75 -8.03 1.03
C GLY A 259 -22.79 -7.77 -0.13
N ILE A 260 -22.24 -8.83 -0.71
CA ILE A 260 -21.36 -8.73 -1.89
C ILE A 260 -22.11 -8.20 -3.09
N LEU A 261 -23.32 -8.71 -3.38
CA LEU A 261 -24.07 -8.39 -4.59
C LEU A 261 -24.32 -6.89 -4.77
N ILE A 262 -24.46 -6.15 -3.67
CA ILE A 262 -24.63 -4.68 -3.71
C ILE A 262 -23.32 -3.99 -4.13
N ASN A 263 -22.19 -4.47 -3.64
CA ASN A 263 -20.89 -3.84 -3.82
C ASN A 263 -20.15 -4.32 -5.10
N ILE A 264 -20.44 -5.53 -5.56
CA ILE A 264 -19.74 -6.15 -6.70
C ILE A 264 -20.03 -5.44 -8.02
N VAL A 265 -21.21 -4.82 -8.16
CA VAL A 265 -21.58 -4.06 -9.37
C VAL A 265 -20.67 -2.84 -9.53
N GLY A 266 -20.42 -2.10 -8.44
CA GLY A 266 -19.49 -0.97 -8.45
C GLY A 266 -18.04 -1.42 -8.65
N PHE A 267 -17.67 -2.58 -8.10
CA PHE A 267 -16.35 -3.16 -8.32
C PHE A 267 -16.12 -3.54 -9.78
N ILE A 268 -17.06 -4.25 -10.43
CA ILE A 268 -16.93 -4.67 -11.84
C ILE A 268 -16.78 -3.44 -12.77
N GLY A 269 -17.49 -2.36 -12.49
CA GLY A 269 -17.32 -1.10 -13.23
C GLY A 269 -15.93 -0.50 -13.09
N ALA A 270 -15.33 -0.58 -11.89
CA ALA A 270 -14.01 -0.01 -11.61
C ALA A 270 -12.82 -0.80 -12.18
N ILE A 271 -13.01 -2.07 -12.56
CA ILE A 271 -11.91 -2.93 -13.08
C ILE A 271 -11.78 -2.83 -14.61
N ASP A 272 -12.63 -2.02 -15.28
CA ASP A 272 -12.68 -1.88 -16.74
C ASP A 272 -12.56 -3.23 -17.47
N VAL A 273 -13.38 -4.20 -17.03
CA VAL A 273 -13.36 -5.54 -17.61
C VAL A 273 -13.99 -5.45 -18.99
N ALA A 274 -13.14 -5.33 -20.02
CA ALA A 274 -13.54 -5.27 -21.41
C ALA A 274 -14.57 -6.37 -21.74
N GLY A 275 -15.83 -5.97 -21.96
CA GLY A 275 -16.86 -6.84 -22.54
C GLY A 275 -18.15 -7.04 -21.74
N LEU A 276 -18.29 -6.55 -20.49
CA LEU A 276 -19.59 -6.51 -19.83
C LEU A 276 -20.14 -5.09 -19.80
N ALA A 277 -21.03 -4.77 -20.75
CA ALA A 277 -21.80 -3.54 -20.71
C ALA A 277 -22.72 -3.56 -19.48
N ILE A 278 -22.28 -2.92 -18.39
CA ILE A 278 -23.16 -2.64 -17.26
C ILE A 278 -24.21 -1.64 -17.77
N PRO A 279 -25.52 -1.91 -17.63
CA PRO A 279 -26.54 -0.93 -17.95
C PRO A 279 -26.24 0.32 -17.13
N ALA A 280 -26.08 1.46 -17.80
CA ALA A 280 -25.70 2.72 -17.18
C ALA A 280 -26.48 2.94 -15.88
N THR A 281 -25.78 2.83 -14.74
CA THR A 281 -26.24 3.42 -13.49
C THR A 281 -26.37 4.93 -13.72
N SER A 282 -27.30 5.56 -13.01
CA SER A 282 -27.80 6.92 -13.29
C SER A 282 -26.70 7.91 -13.68
N LYS A 283 -27.03 8.89 -14.55
CA LYS A 283 -26.11 9.92 -15.09
C LYS A 283 -25.12 10.51 -14.07
N THR A 284 -25.51 10.61 -12.80
CA THR A 284 -24.71 11.03 -11.65
C THR A 284 -23.45 10.18 -11.40
N TRP A 285 -23.48 8.86 -11.65
CA TRP A 285 -22.35 7.96 -11.41
C TRP A 285 -21.32 7.99 -12.53
N ASN A 286 -21.76 8.18 -13.77
CA ASN A 286 -20.85 8.34 -14.92
C ASN A 286 -20.09 9.68 -14.85
N GLU A 287 -20.70 10.73 -14.30
CA GLU A 287 -20.01 11.99 -14.01
C GLU A 287 -18.95 11.82 -12.91
N ILE A 288 -19.23 10.99 -11.90
CA ILE A 288 -18.26 10.66 -10.84
C ILE A 288 -17.08 9.87 -11.41
N ASP A 289 -17.30 8.95 -12.35
CA ASP A 289 -16.24 8.13 -12.95
C ASP A 289 -15.37 8.93 -13.96
N ALA A 290 -15.99 9.79 -14.76
CA ALA A 290 -15.25 10.72 -15.61
C ALA A 290 -14.44 11.75 -14.81
N ASP A 291 -14.92 12.18 -13.62
CA ASP A 291 -14.13 13.03 -12.72
C ASP A 291 -12.99 12.25 -12.04
N VAL A 292 -13.10 10.92 -11.87
CA VAL A 292 -12.00 10.07 -11.37
C VAL A 292 -10.85 9.99 -12.36
N THR A 293 -11.15 9.78 -13.63
CA THR A 293 -10.13 9.76 -14.70
C THR A 293 -9.47 11.13 -14.87
N ASN A 294 -10.21 12.22 -14.65
CA ASN A 294 -9.63 13.57 -14.66
C ASN A 294 -8.86 13.90 -13.37
N LEU A 295 -9.16 13.24 -12.24
CA LEU A 295 -8.40 13.37 -10.99
C LEU A 295 -7.07 12.60 -11.02
N SER A 296 -6.99 11.45 -11.71
CA SER A 296 -5.69 10.79 -11.96
C SER A 296 -4.78 11.64 -12.85
N VAL A 297 -5.37 12.36 -13.83
CA VAL A 297 -4.68 13.38 -14.64
C VAL A 297 -4.27 14.60 -13.78
N ALA A 298 -5.09 15.03 -12.82
CA ALA A 298 -4.77 16.15 -11.92
C ALA A 298 -3.64 15.85 -10.91
N TYR A 299 -3.38 14.56 -10.62
CA TYR A 299 -2.20 14.10 -9.89
C TYR A 299 -0.99 13.82 -10.80
N ASN A 300 -1.04 14.24 -12.07
CA ASN A 300 0.02 14.08 -13.07
C ASN A 300 0.57 12.64 -13.15
N GLN A 301 -0.32 11.65 -13.00
CA GLN A 301 -0.07 10.30 -13.49
C GLN A 301 -0.60 10.26 -14.92
N GLY A 302 0.24 10.69 -15.85
CA GLY A 302 -0.06 10.71 -17.28
C GLY A 302 -0.59 9.35 -17.75
N SER A 303 -1.68 9.42 -18.50
CA SER A 303 -2.24 8.35 -19.32
C SER A 303 -1.15 7.67 -20.15
N TYR A 304 -0.89 6.40 -19.88
CA TYR A 304 -0.27 5.53 -20.87
C TYR A 304 -1.37 5.21 -21.89
N GLU A 305 -1.37 5.93 -23.01
CA GLU A 305 -2.01 5.42 -24.22
C GLU A 305 -1.38 4.05 -24.51
N SER A 306 -2.19 3.00 -24.46
CA SER A 306 -1.82 1.70 -24.96
C SER A 306 -1.54 1.84 -26.45
N ILE A 307 -0.26 1.76 -26.83
CA ILE A 307 0.12 1.52 -28.22
C ILE A 307 -0.49 0.18 -28.61
N PRO A 308 -1.39 0.10 -29.61
CA PRO A 308 -1.92 -1.17 -30.06
C PRO A 308 -0.77 -2.05 -30.54
N ALA A 309 -0.76 -3.31 -30.11
CA ALA A 309 0.30 -4.29 -30.34
C ALA A 309 0.43 -4.76 -31.81
N SER A 310 0.07 -3.93 -32.79
CA SER A 310 0.13 -4.25 -34.22
C SER A 310 1.30 -3.60 -34.97
N ASN A 311 2.14 -2.77 -34.33
CA ASN A 311 3.20 -2.02 -35.04
C ASN A 311 4.62 -2.35 -34.57
N ILE A 312 4.84 -3.46 -33.83
CA ILE A 312 6.17 -3.81 -33.29
C ILE A 312 7.06 -4.55 -34.33
N ASP A 313 6.54 -4.90 -35.50
CA ASP A 313 7.28 -5.75 -36.46
C ASP A 313 7.90 -5.00 -37.67
N GLU A 314 7.68 -3.70 -37.86
CA GLU A 314 8.26 -2.96 -39.02
C GLU A 314 9.47 -2.06 -38.67
N GLU A 315 9.67 -1.66 -37.41
CA GLU A 315 10.74 -0.72 -37.06
C GLU A 315 12.07 -1.39 -36.66
N SER A 316 12.10 -2.73 -36.57
CA SER A 316 13.31 -3.50 -36.21
C SER A 316 14.17 -3.98 -37.40
N GLN A 317 13.77 -3.69 -38.65
CA GLN A 317 14.52 -4.09 -39.85
C GLN A 317 15.34 -2.99 -40.53
N SER A 318 15.36 -1.74 -40.04
CA SER A 318 16.03 -0.63 -40.74
C SER A 318 17.38 -0.16 -40.17
N ARG A 319 17.96 -0.85 -39.16
CA ARG A 319 19.29 -0.50 -38.64
C ARG A 319 20.19 -1.72 -38.44
N THR A 320 20.84 -2.13 -39.53
CA THR A 320 22.13 -2.83 -39.48
C THR A 320 23.22 -1.94 -40.11
N PRO A 321 24.47 -1.94 -39.61
CA PRO A 321 25.48 -0.99 -40.03
C PRO A 321 26.27 -1.51 -41.25
N SER A 322 26.25 -0.78 -42.37
CA SER A 322 27.18 -0.98 -43.48
C SER A 322 28.40 -0.06 -43.34
N SER A 323 29.57 -0.65 -43.49
CA SER A 323 30.90 -0.03 -43.48
C SER A 323 31.17 0.90 -44.67
N ALA A 324 32.15 1.77 -44.46
CA ALA A 324 33.01 2.46 -45.44
C ALA A 324 32.43 3.64 -46.24
N ALA A 325 32.90 4.85 -45.91
CA ALA A 325 33.51 5.76 -46.89
C ALA A 325 34.33 6.83 -46.17
N TYR A 326 35.57 6.99 -46.63
CA TYR A 326 36.50 8.07 -46.32
C TYR A 326 35.97 9.39 -46.87
N ASP A 327 36.22 10.51 -46.19
CA ASP A 327 36.61 11.77 -46.84
C ASP A 327 37.22 12.74 -45.82
N GLU A 328 38.44 13.19 -46.14
CA GLU A 328 39.23 14.21 -45.46
C GLU A 328 38.57 15.61 -45.51
N PRO A 329 39.07 16.55 -44.70
CA PRO A 329 39.66 17.71 -45.37
C PRO A 329 41.00 18.17 -44.79
N ASP A 330 41.84 18.61 -45.71
CA ASP A 330 43.19 19.14 -45.55
C ASP A 330 43.30 20.47 -44.79
N SER A 331 44.32 20.48 -43.92
CA SER A 331 45.32 21.54 -43.67
C SER A 331 44.91 22.95 -43.19
N VAL A 332 45.52 23.40 -42.08
CA VAL A 332 46.48 24.54 -42.01
C VAL A 332 47.05 24.64 -40.57
N ALA A 333 48.35 24.91 -40.50
CA ALA A 333 49.25 24.76 -39.36
C ALA A 333 49.32 25.95 -38.36
N LYS A 334 50.09 25.69 -37.27
CA LYS A 334 50.68 26.55 -36.20
C LYS A 334 49.99 26.30 -34.84
N GLY A 335 50.63 25.84 -33.75
CA GLY A 335 52.01 25.99 -33.27
C GLY A 335 51.99 26.82 -31.98
N GLY A 336 52.26 26.25 -30.80
CA GLY A 336 52.38 27.03 -29.55
C GLY A 336 52.41 26.19 -28.26
N LYS A 337 53.50 26.36 -27.48
CA LYS A 337 53.85 25.70 -26.21
C LYS A 337 53.27 26.43 -24.98
N GLY A 338 53.21 25.74 -23.82
CA GLY A 338 53.16 26.30 -22.45
C GLY A 338 52.30 25.43 -21.50
N HIS A 339 52.81 24.54 -20.65
CA HIS A 339 53.54 24.69 -19.35
C HIS A 339 52.70 25.26 -18.16
N VAL A 340 52.25 24.32 -17.29
CA VAL A 340 52.18 24.22 -15.80
C VAL A 340 51.57 25.30 -14.86
N ASP A 341 51.06 24.75 -13.74
CA ASP A 341 50.88 25.23 -12.35
C ASP A 341 49.51 25.83 -11.93
N PHE A 342 48.76 25.21 -10.99
CA PHE A 342 48.88 25.04 -9.52
C PHE A 342 48.53 26.31 -8.69
N LEU A 343 47.63 26.09 -7.71
CA LEU A 343 47.35 26.85 -6.47
C LEU A 343 46.20 27.89 -6.41
N SER A 344 45.22 27.54 -5.56
CA SER A 344 44.83 28.23 -4.30
C SER A 344 44.01 29.53 -4.32
N PHE A 345 43.38 29.76 -3.15
CA PHE A 345 42.61 30.90 -2.63
C PHE A 345 41.08 30.71 -2.69
N SER A 346 40.32 30.92 -1.60
CA SER A 346 40.64 31.14 -0.18
C SER A 346 39.36 31.01 0.62
#